data_AF-A0A9W6P0A5-F1
#
_entry.id   AF-A0A9W6P0A5-F1
#
_cell.length_a   1.000
_cell.length_b   1.000
_cell.length_c   1.000
_cell.angle_alpha   90.00
_cell.angle_beta   90.00
_cell.angle_gamma   90.00
#
_symmetry.space_group_name_H-M   'P 1'
#
loop_
_entity.id
_entity.type
_entity.pdbx_description
1 polymer ?
#
loop_
_entity_poly.entity_id
_entity_poly.type
_entity_poly.pdbx_seq_one_letter_code
_entity_poly.pdbx_strand_id
1 'polypeptide(L)'
;MDEWHGGRDPRPAADRRDVAACARDDAAGVRDEVSRERDAEADLRDIRARTRDAEVVGRSQQVVGRLRDLRRSLLESLDRLERDGAAPVGSAEAWRRDRAAVSLLLEEAIMIVARDESLRRNAAGDRRASARDRCAAARDRRESAGDREDAAADREQSALEREQLGRAEADAVRRRTEEARDRTVVTAAAVSRAVRGSRLQVAESRDVLARVRARRSRRAP
;
A
#
# COMPACT_ATOMS: atom_id res chain seq x y z
N MET A 1 40.79 -31.42 -7.60
CA MET A 1 39.38 -31.08 -7.37
C MET A 1 39.35 -29.99 -6.32
N ASP A 2 39.59 -28.75 -6.74
CA ASP A 2 39.44 -27.58 -5.87
C ASP A 2 38.34 -26.73 -6.51
N GLU A 3 37.09 -27.04 -6.13
CA GLU A 3 35.96 -26.17 -6.40
C GLU A 3 36.15 -24.90 -5.57
N TRP A 4 36.76 -23.90 -6.20
CA TRP A 4 36.58 -22.51 -5.82
C TRP A 4 35.07 -22.23 -5.82
N HIS A 5 34.45 -22.22 -4.64
CA HIS A 5 33.18 -21.54 -4.43
C HIS A 5 33.40 -20.06 -4.73
N GLY A 6 33.27 -19.69 -6.00
CA GLY A 6 33.14 -18.32 -6.43
C GLY A 6 31.95 -17.72 -5.70
N GLY A 7 32.23 -17.05 -4.58
CA GLY A 7 31.27 -16.25 -3.86
C GLY A 7 30.67 -15.27 -4.85
N ARG A 8 29.42 -15.53 -5.27
CA ARG A 8 28.68 -14.59 -6.09
C ARG A 8 28.63 -13.30 -5.29
N ASP A 9 29.10 -12.23 -5.91
CA ASP A 9 28.87 -10.88 -5.44
C ASP A 9 27.39 -10.75 -5.04
N PRO A 10 27.07 -10.38 -3.79
CA PRO A 10 25.70 -10.25 -3.33
C PRO A 10 25.05 -8.94 -3.79
N ARG A 11 25.81 -7.97 -4.35
CA ARG A 11 25.25 -6.70 -4.87
C ARG A 11 24.10 -6.91 -5.86
N PRO A 12 24.21 -7.79 -6.88
CA PRO A 12 23.10 -8.06 -7.79
C PRO A 12 21.88 -8.69 -7.11
N ALA A 13 22.03 -9.32 -5.94
CA ALA A 13 20.90 -9.88 -5.19
C ALA A 13 20.18 -8.79 -4.39
N ALA A 14 20.93 -7.95 -3.67
CA ALA A 14 20.39 -6.79 -2.95
C ALA A 14 19.68 -5.81 -3.90
N ASP A 15 20.29 -5.50 -5.05
CA ASP A 15 19.69 -4.59 -6.02
C ASP A 15 18.40 -5.17 -6.63
N ARG A 16 18.34 -6.49 -6.85
CA ARG A 16 17.10 -7.16 -7.29
C ARG A 16 16.00 -7.11 -6.23
N ARG A 17 16.33 -7.27 -4.94
CA ARG A 17 15.37 -7.11 -3.85
C ARG A 17 14.84 -5.69 -3.77
N ASP A 18 15.71 -4.69 -3.90
CA ASP A 18 15.26 -3.29 -3.87
C ASP A 18 14.31 -2.98 -5.04
N VAL A 19 14.60 -3.50 -6.23
CA VAL A 19 13.68 -3.40 -7.38
C VAL A 19 12.34 -4.09 -7.09
N ALA A 20 12.36 -5.29 -6.48
CA ALA A 20 11.15 -6.00 -6.10
C ALA A 20 10.34 -5.24 -5.03
N ALA A 21 11.03 -4.65 -4.05
CA ALA A 21 10.42 -3.81 -3.01
C ALA A 21 9.74 -2.57 -3.61
N CYS A 22 10.39 -1.88 -4.55
CA CYS A 22 9.77 -0.77 -5.28
C CYS A 22 8.53 -1.22 -6.06
N ALA A 23 8.60 -2.35 -6.76
CA ALA A 23 7.45 -2.88 -7.50
C ALA A 23 6.26 -3.24 -6.58
N ARG A 24 6.53 -3.74 -5.38
CA ARG A 24 5.50 -4.00 -4.35
C ARG A 24 4.87 -2.71 -3.84
N ASP A 25 5.66 -1.67 -3.56
CA ASP A 25 5.14 -0.35 -3.17
C ASP A 25 4.24 0.24 -4.26
N ASP A 26 4.65 0.16 -5.52
CA ASP A 26 3.87 0.65 -6.66
C ASP A 26 2.54 -0.12 -6.79
N ALA A 27 2.59 -1.46 -6.67
CA ALA A 27 1.39 -2.29 -6.68
C ALA A 27 0.44 -1.95 -5.52
N ALA A 28 0.98 -1.74 -4.31
CA ALA A 28 0.22 -1.29 -3.15
C ALA A 28 -0.39 0.10 -3.36
N GLY A 29 0.34 1.01 -4.03
CA GLY A 29 -0.14 2.34 -4.39
C GLY A 29 -1.34 2.30 -5.33
N VAL A 30 -1.25 1.50 -6.41
CA VAL A 30 -2.35 1.29 -7.36
C VAL A 30 -3.56 0.67 -6.66
N ARG A 31 -3.34 -0.35 -5.81
CA ARG A 31 -4.44 -1.01 -5.08
C ARG A 31 -5.14 -0.06 -4.10
N ASP A 32 -4.39 0.83 -3.45
CA ASP A 32 -4.96 1.87 -2.58
C ASP A 32 -5.80 2.88 -3.35
N GLU A 33 -5.40 3.26 -4.56
CA GLU A 33 -6.19 4.15 -5.43
C GLU A 33 -7.53 3.51 -5.79
N VAL A 34 -7.52 2.25 -6.25
CA VAL A 34 -8.73 1.47 -6.53
C VAL A 34 -9.62 1.35 -5.28
N SER A 35 -9.02 1.18 -4.10
CA SER A 35 -9.76 1.12 -2.83
C SER A 35 -10.52 2.42 -2.54
N ARG A 36 -9.86 3.57 -2.77
CA ARG A 36 -10.48 4.90 -2.57
C ARG A 36 -11.63 5.12 -3.56
N GLU A 37 -11.46 4.71 -4.81
CA GLU A 37 -12.53 4.80 -5.82
C GLU A 37 -13.74 3.95 -5.43
N ARG A 38 -13.53 2.73 -4.92
CA ARG A 38 -14.61 1.88 -4.40
C ARG A 38 -15.33 2.50 -3.22
N ASP A 39 -14.59 3.08 -2.26
CA ASP A 39 -15.18 3.78 -1.13
C ASP A 39 -16.02 5.00 -1.60
N ALA A 40 -15.52 5.76 -2.59
CA ALA A 40 -16.26 6.89 -3.16
C ALA A 40 -17.56 6.45 -3.86
N GLU A 41 -17.54 5.38 -4.65
CA GLU A 41 -18.77 4.85 -5.27
C GLU A 41 -19.73 4.28 -4.23
N ALA A 42 -19.24 3.65 -3.16
CA ALA A 42 -20.06 3.22 -2.03
C ALA A 42 -20.77 4.40 -1.36
N ASP A 43 -20.07 5.52 -1.17
CA ASP A 43 -20.66 6.74 -0.61
C ASP A 43 -21.71 7.36 -1.52
N LEU A 44 -21.47 7.39 -2.84
CA LEU A 44 -22.47 7.82 -3.83
C LEU A 44 -23.73 6.94 -3.80
N ARG A 45 -23.57 5.61 -3.68
CA ARG A 45 -24.72 4.70 -3.54
C ARG A 45 -25.47 4.90 -2.22
N ASP A 46 -24.79 5.17 -1.13
CA ASP A 46 -25.43 5.49 0.15
C ASP A 46 -26.21 6.82 0.09
N ILE A 47 -25.71 7.81 -0.65
CA ILE A 47 -26.46 9.03 -0.94
C ILE A 47 -27.72 8.70 -1.74
N ARG A 48 -27.60 7.92 -2.84
CA ARG A 48 -28.77 7.52 -3.65
C ARG A 48 -29.79 6.74 -2.82
N ALA A 49 -29.36 5.83 -1.96
CA ALA A 49 -30.23 5.08 -1.05
C ALA A 49 -30.99 6.03 -0.10
N ARG A 50 -30.30 6.97 0.54
CA ARG A 50 -30.90 7.99 1.41
C ARG A 50 -31.90 8.87 0.68
N THR A 51 -31.59 9.30 -0.55
CA THR A 51 -32.52 10.08 -1.38
C THR A 51 -33.81 9.31 -1.64
N ARG A 52 -33.71 8.02 -2.02
CA ARG A 52 -34.90 7.18 -2.22
C ARG A 52 -35.72 7.01 -0.93
N ASP A 53 -35.05 6.80 0.22
CA ASP A 53 -35.75 6.71 1.51
C ASP A 53 -36.51 8.01 1.83
N ALA A 54 -35.88 9.17 1.61
CA ALA A 54 -36.51 10.47 1.82
C ALA A 54 -37.72 10.69 0.90
N GLU A 55 -37.62 10.30 -0.38
CA GLU A 55 -38.75 10.36 -1.32
C GLU A 55 -39.93 9.49 -0.86
N VAL A 56 -39.65 8.29 -0.36
CA VAL A 56 -40.67 7.37 0.16
C VAL A 56 -41.36 7.97 1.38
N VAL A 57 -40.60 8.55 2.32
CA VAL A 57 -41.16 9.21 3.50
C VAL A 57 -42.05 10.40 3.09
N GLY A 58 -41.57 11.26 2.19
CA GLY A 58 -42.33 12.42 1.72
C GLY A 58 -43.65 12.04 1.04
N ARG A 59 -43.63 11.04 0.15
CA ARG A 59 -44.85 10.55 -0.52
C ARG A 59 -45.81 9.88 0.45
N SER A 60 -45.31 9.06 1.37
CA SER A 60 -46.13 8.45 2.42
C SER A 60 -46.84 9.51 3.28
N GLN A 61 -46.13 10.58 3.67
CA GLN A 61 -46.71 11.70 4.42
C GLN A 61 -47.79 12.45 3.62
N GLN A 62 -47.57 12.66 2.32
CA GLN A 62 -48.54 13.30 1.43
C GLN A 62 -49.86 12.50 1.35
N VAL A 63 -49.77 11.17 1.14
CA VAL A 63 -50.95 10.30 1.10
C VAL A 63 -51.71 10.32 2.42
N VAL A 64 -50.99 10.20 3.55
CA VAL A 64 -51.61 10.26 4.88
C VAL A 64 -52.31 11.60 5.11
N GLY A 65 -51.72 12.71 4.66
CA GLY A 65 -52.37 14.03 4.71
C GLY A 65 -53.69 14.05 3.94
N ARG A 66 -53.66 13.61 2.67
CA ARG A 66 -54.86 13.58 1.81
C ARG A 66 -55.95 12.65 2.33
N LEU A 67 -55.58 11.49 2.90
CA LEU A 67 -56.53 10.59 3.55
C LEU A 67 -57.20 11.22 4.78
N ARG A 68 -56.47 12.01 5.57
CA ARG A 68 -57.03 12.74 6.71
C ARG A 68 -58.01 13.82 6.26
N ASP A 69 -57.68 14.56 5.20
CA ASP A 69 -58.55 15.59 4.64
C ASP A 69 -59.82 14.99 4.04
N LEU A 70 -59.70 13.89 3.30
CA LEU A 70 -60.86 13.16 2.77
C LEU A 70 -61.76 12.65 3.90
N ARG A 71 -61.18 12.06 4.94
CA ARG A 71 -61.94 11.61 6.12
C ARG A 71 -62.70 12.77 6.77
N ARG A 72 -62.05 13.94 6.94
CA ARG A 72 -62.70 15.13 7.49
C ARG A 72 -63.89 15.55 6.62
N SER A 73 -63.68 15.67 5.31
CA SER A 73 -64.73 16.03 4.34
C SER A 73 -65.92 15.06 4.38
N LEU A 74 -65.66 13.76 4.45
CA LEU A 74 -66.71 12.73 4.53
C LEU A 74 -67.52 12.83 5.83
N LEU A 75 -66.85 13.04 6.98
CA LEU A 75 -67.53 13.23 8.26
C LEU A 75 -68.39 14.50 8.25
N GLU A 76 -67.90 15.60 7.69
CA GLU A 76 -68.68 16.84 7.53
C GLU A 76 -69.88 16.67 6.59
N SER A 77 -69.77 15.86 5.54
CA SER A 77 -70.89 15.50 4.67
C SER A 77 -71.94 14.66 5.40
N LEU A 78 -71.51 13.69 6.22
CA LEU A 78 -72.41 12.85 7.03
C LEU A 78 -73.14 13.67 8.11
N ASP A 79 -72.42 14.52 8.84
CA ASP A 79 -73.00 15.43 9.84
C ASP A 79 -74.08 16.34 9.23
N ARG A 80 -73.86 16.84 8.00
CA ARG A 80 -74.86 17.64 7.28
C ARG A 80 -76.11 16.83 6.96
N LEU A 81 -75.94 15.60 6.48
CA LEU A 81 -77.07 14.70 6.19
C LEU A 81 -77.88 14.35 7.46
N GLU A 82 -77.20 14.15 8.59
CA GLU A 82 -77.87 13.85 9.87
C GLU A 82 -78.67 15.05 10.41
N ARG A 83 -78.15 16.27 10.28
CA ARG A 83 -78.84 17.49 10.72
C ARG A 83 -80.03 17.87 9.83
N ASP A 84 -79.91 17.68 8.52
CA ASP A 84 -80.90 18.20 7.56
C ASP A 84 -82.09 17.24 7.31
N GLY A 85 -82.05 16.00 7.83
CA GLY A 85 -83.19 15.06 7.90
C GLY A 85 -83.74 14.53 6.57
N ALA A 86 -83.38 15.14 5.44
CA ALA A 86 -83.70 14.70 4.09
C ALA A 86 -82.47 14.95 3.20
N ALA A 87 -82.13 13.97 2.36
CA ALA A 87 -81.01 14.10 1.43
C ALA A 87 -81.31 15.28 0.48
N PRO A 88 -80.60 16.42 0.55
CA PRO A 88 -80.89 17.56 -0.31
C PRO A 88 -80.80 17.15 -1.78
N VAL A 89 -81.58 17.78 -2.67
CA VAL A 89 -81.42 17.65 -4.12
C VAL A 89 -79.97 18.07 -4.46
N GLY A 90 -79.11 17.09 -4.76
CA GLY A 90 -77.65 17.26 -4.88
C GLY A 90 -76.81 16.32 -4.01
N SER A 91 -77.39 15.69 -2.99
CA SER A 91 -76.75 14.67 -2.13
C SER A 91 -76.21 13.47 -2.90
N ALA A 92 -76.97 12.92 -3.85
CA ALA A 92 -76.52 11.81 -4.70
C ALA A 92 -75.31 12.20 -5.56
N GLU A 93 -75.22 13.46 -5.99
CA GLU A 93 -74.09 13.98 -6.76
C GLU A 93 -72.86 14.23 -5.89
N ALA A 94 -73.07 14.73 -4.66
CA ALA A 94 -72.03 14.84 -3.65
C ALA A 94 -71.46 13.46 -3.28
N TRP A 95 -72.32 12.47 -3.04
CA TRP A 95 -71.91 11.07 -2.80
C TRP A 95 -71.16 10.46 -3.98
N ARG A 96 -71.58 10.73 -5.23
CA ARG A 96 -70.85 10.30 -6.42
C ARG A 96 -69.47 10.96 -6.51
N ARG A 97 -69.36 12.26 -6.22
CA ARG A 97 -68.07 12.97 -6.16
C ARG A 97 -67.16 12.41 -5.09
N ASP A 98 -67.67 12.23 -3.88
CA ASP A 98 -66.92 11.70 -2.74
C ASP A 98 -66.45 10.26 -3.02
N ARG A 99 -67.31 9.42 -3.60
CA ARG A 99 -66.94 8.05 -4.02
C ARG A 99 -65.86 8.05 -5.11
N ALA A 100 -65.95 8.93 -6.11
CA ALA A 100 -64.93 9.07 -7.14
C ALA A 100 -63.59 9.55 -6.55
N ALA A 101 -63.63 10.51 -5.63
CA ALA A 101 -62.45 11.00 -4.92
C ALA A 101 -61.78 9.91 -4.08
N VAL A 102 -62.56 9.09 -3.36
CA VAL A 102 -62.05 7.92 -2.63
C VAL A 102 -61.39 6.93 -3.58
N SER A 103 -62.02 6.60 -4.71
CA SER A 103 -61.47 5.65 -5.68
C SER A 103 -60.11 6.12 -6.22
N LEU A 104 -60.02 7.39 -6.65
CA LEU A 104 -58.77 7.99 -7.12
C LEU A 104 -57.67 7.99 -6.05
N LEU A 105 -58.03 8.31 -4.80
CA LEU A 105 -57.09 8.29 -3.69
C LEU A 105 -56.59 6.89 -3.35
N LEU A 106 -57.44 5.86 -3.45
CA LEU A 106 -57.05 4.47 -3.26
C LEU A 106 -56.13 3.98 -4.38
N GLU A 107 -56.44 4.29 -5.64
CA GLU A 107 -55.57 3.97 -6.78
C GLU A 107 -54.20 4.63 -6.64
N GLU A 108 -54.18 5.92 -6.25
CA GLU A 108 -52.95 6.64 -5.97
C GLU A 108 -52.17 6.04 -4.80
N ALA A 109 -52.85 5.68 -3.70
CA ALA A 109 -52.21 5.03 -2.55
C ALA A 109 -51.61 3.67 -2.93
N ILE A 110 -52.32 2.86 -3.71
CA ILE A 110 -51.82 1.56 -4.22
C ILE A 110 -50.57 1.78 -5.07
N MET A 111 -50.60 2.74 -6.00
CA MET A 111 -49.47 3.08 -6.85
C MET A 111 -48.26 3.56 -6.04
N ILE A 112 -48.48 4.39 -5.02
CA ILE A 112 -47.42 4.88 -4.14
C ILE A 112 -46.82 3.74 -3.33
N VAL A 113 -47.64 2.86 -2.74
CA VAL A 113 -47.15 1.71 -1.97
C VAL A 113 -46.30 0.78 -2.85
N ALA A 114 -46.77 0.46 -4.06
CA ALA A 114 -46.02 -0.38 -5.00
C ALA A 114 -44.67 0.25 -5.41
N ARG A 115 -44.67 1.57 -5.69
CA ARG A 115 -43.45 2.31 -6.01
C ARG A 115 -42.50 2.41 -4.82
N ASP A 116 -43.02 2.65 -3.63
CA ASP A 116 -42.23 2.78 -2.41
C ASP A 116 -41.57 1.46 -2.04
N GLU A 117 -42.26 0.34 -2.22
CA GLU A 117 -41.67 -0.98 -2.04
C GLU A 117 -40.49 -1.22 -3.00
N SER A 118 -40.65 -0.88 -4.28
CA SER A 118 -39.57 -0.94 -5.27
C SER A 118 -38.38 -0.08 -4.88
N LEU A 119 -38.62 1.16 -4.43
CA LEU A 119 -37.56 2.07 -4.02
C LEU A 119 -36.85 1.62 -2.74
N ARG A 120 -37.58 1.08 -1.76
CA ARG A 120 -36.98 0.49 -0.55
C ARG A 120 -36.14 -0.73 -0.91
N ARG A 121 -36.61 -1.59 -1.82
CA ARG A 121 -35.82 -2.73 -2.33
C ARG A 121 -34.53 -2.26 -3.00
N ASN A 122 -34.62 -1.23 -3.86
CA ASN A 122 -33.44 -0.67 -4.52
C ASN A 122 -32.48 0.00 -3.52
N ALA A 123 -32.98 0.77 -2.55
CA ALA A 123 -32.16 1.37 -1.51
C ALA A 123 -31.46 0.31 -0.64
N ALA A 124 -32.16 -0.78 -0.29
CA ALA A 124 -31.55 -1.90 0.41
C ALA A 124 -30.48 -2.61 -0.44
N GLY A 125 -30.72 -2.74 -1.75
CA GLY A 125 -29.75 -3.26 -2.72
C GLY A 125 -28.48 -2.40 -2.77
N ASP A 126 -28.64 -1.08 -2.87
CA ASP A 126 -27.54 -0.13 -2.90
C ASP A 126 -26.71 -0.21 -1.61
N ARG A 127 -27.34 -0.21 -0.42
CA ARG A 127 -26.61 -0.36 0.86
C ARG A 127 -25.83 -1.67 0.94
N ARG A 128 -26.37 -2.78 0.41
CA ARG A 128 -25.65 -4.06 0.36
C ARG A 128 -24.46 -3.99 -0.60
N ALA A 129 -24.61 -3.32 -1.76
CA ALA A 129 -23.52 -3.11 -2.70
C ALA A 129 -22.42 -2.23 -2.08
N SER A 130 -22.78 -1.10 -1.45
CA SER A 130 -21.85 -0.24 -0.71
C SER A 130 -21.08 -1.00 0.36
N ALA A 131 -21.77 -1.85 1.14
CA ALA A 131 -21.11 -2.67 2.17
C ALA A 131 -20.10 -3.66 1.56
N ARG A 132 -20.43 -4.27 0.41
CA ARG A 132 -19.50 -5.17 -0.29
C ARG A 132 -18.27 -4.42 -0.81
N ASP A 133 -18.47 -3.23 -1.37
CA ASP A 133 -17.37 -2.41 -1.89
C ASP A 133 -16.43 -1.98 -0.78
N ARG A 134 -16.95 -1.55 0.38
CA ARG A 134 -16.14 -1.23 1.56
C ARG A 134 -15.39 -2.45 2.11
N CYS A 135 -16.01 -3.63 2.11
CA CYS A 135 -15.32 -4.87 2.49
C CYS A 135 -14.19 -5.22 1.51
N ALA A 136 -14.39 -4.98 0.20
CA ALA A 136 -13.37 -5.16 -0.81
C ALA A 136 -12.22 -4.16 -0.63
N ALA A 137 -12.52 -2.87 -0.47
CA ALA A 137 -11.55 -1.81 -0.20
C ALA A 137 -10.77 -2.04 1.11
N ALA A 138 -11.40 -2.63 2.14
CA ALA A 138 -10.71 -3.01 3.37
C ALA A 138 -9.73 -4.18 3.15
N ARG A 139 -10.12 -5.17 2.33
CA ARG A 139 -9.21 -6.27 1.95
C ARG A 139 -8.04 -5.76 1.13
N ASP A 140 -8.31 -4.89 0.16
CA ASP A 140 -7.30 -4.28 -0.67
C ASP A 140 -6.26 -3.53 0.18
N ARG A 141 -6.70 -2.67 1.11
CA ARG A 141 -5.81 -1.97 2.04
C ARG A 141 -4.97 -2.92 2.90
N ARG A 142 -5.54 -4.07 3.31
CA ARG A 142 -4.80 -5.10 4.05
C ARG A 142 -3.72 -5.74 3.18
N GLU A 143 -4.02 -6.06 1.93
CA GLU A 143 -3.03 -6.58 0.98
C GLU A 143 -1.93 -5.55 0.69
N SER A 144 -2.30 -4.28 0.51
CA SER A 144 -1.33 -3.19 0.34
C SER A 144 -0.43 -2.98 1.56
N ALA A 145 -0.95 -3.18 2.77
CA ALA A 145 -0.13 -3.17 3.98
C ALA A 145 0.88 -4.33 3.98
N GLY A 146 0.44 -5.53 3.61
CA GLY A 146 1.31 -6.70 3.47
C GLY A 146 2.42 -6.49 2.43
N ASP A 147 2.08 -5.95 1.25
CA ASP A 147 3.09 -5.66 0.21
C ASP A 147 4.16 -4.69 0.70
N ARG A 148 3.79 -3.69 1.52
CA ARG A 148 4.74 -2.72 2.10
C ARG A 148 5.58 -3.31 3.21
N GLU A 149 5.01 -4.18 4.05
CA GLU A 149 5.76 -4.94 5.06
C GLU A 149 6.80 -5.83 4.40
N ASP A 150 6.41 -6.56 3.36
CA ASP A 150 7.29 -7.39 2.55
C ASP A 150 8.39 -6.57 1.84
N ALA A 151 8.02 -5.40 1.28
CA ALA A 151 8.98 -4.48 0.67
C ALA A 151 9.97 -3.90 1.70
N ALA A 152 9.52 -3.60 2.93
CA ALA A 152 10.39 -3.16 4.02
C ALA A 152 11.38 -4.25 4.42
N ALA A 153 10.91 -5.50 4.56
CA ALA A 153 11.75 -6.66 4.85
C ALA A 153 12.80 -6.91 3.76
N ASP A 154 12.44 -6.77 2.48
CA ASP A 154 13.38 -6.87 1.37
C ASP A 154 14.50 -5.82 1.47
N ARG A 155 14.16 -4.55 1.73
CA ARG A 155 15.15 -3.47 1.89
C ARG A 155 16.05 -3.69 3.10
N GLU A 156 15.50 -4.17 4.22
CA GLU A 156 16.29 -4.52 5.41
C GLU A 156 17.31 -5.61 5.06
N GLN A 157 16.86 -6.66 4.38
CA GLN A 157 17.73 -7.74 3.94
C GLN A 157 18.79 -7.27 2.94
N SER A 158 18.44 -6.40 1.98
CA SER A 158 19.40 -5.76 1.08
C SER A 158 20.46 -4.95 1.83
N ALA A 159 20.06 -4.21 2.87
CA ALA A 159 20.98 -3.42 3.69
C ALA A 159 21.97 -4.32 4.43
N LEU A 160 21.49 -5.42 5.03
CA LEU A 160 22.34 -6.42 5.68
C LEU A 160 23.34 -7.06 4.70
N GLU A 161 22.90 -7.40 3.49
CA GLU A 161 23.76 -7.98 2.45
C GLU A 161 24.89 -7.03 2.04
N ARG A 162 24.58 -5.75 1.86
CA ARG A 162 25.58 -4.71 1.57
C ARG A 162 26.54 -4.51 2.73
N GLU A 163 26.05 -4.51 3.97
CA GLU A 163 26.89 -4.37 5.16
C GLU A 163 27.88 -5.54 5.28
N GLN A 164 27.40 -6.78 5.11
CA GLN A 164 28.24 -7.97 5.15
C GLN A 164 29.32 -7.94 4.07
N LEU A 165 28.97 -7.51 2.86
CA LEU A 165 29.94 -7.34 1.79
C LEU A 165 30.98 -6.27 2.13
N GLY A 166 30.55 -5.12 2.63
CA GLY A 166 31.47 -4.04 3.03
C GLY A 166 32.45 -4.48 4.12
N ARG A 167 31.98 -5.26 5.10
CA ARG A 167 32.84 -5.87 6.12
C ARG A 167 33.85 -6.85 5.51
N ALA A 168 33.41 -7.71 4.59
CA ALA A 168 34.27 -8.67 3.91
C ALA A 168 35.33 -7.99 3.02
N GLU A 169 34.95 -6.93 2.30
CA GLU A 169 35.87 -6.11 1.51
C GLU A 169 36.91 -5.42 2.41
N ALA A 170 36.49 -4.84 3.54
CA ALA A 170 37.39 -4.22 4.50
C ALA A 170 38.40 -5.22 5.10
N ASP A 171 37.95 -6.43 5.47
CA ASP A 171 38.82 -7.50 5.96
C ASP A 171 39.82 -7.96 4.89
N ALA A 172 39.39 -8.09 3.63
CA ALA A 172 40.26 -8.45 2.52
C ALA A 172 41.33 -7.38 2.26
N VAL A 173 40.96 -6.10 2.33
CA VAL A 173 41.92 -4.99 2.24
C VAL A 173 42.91 -5.04 3.39
N ARG A 174 42.45 -5.24 4.64
CA ARG A 174 43.32 -5.36 5.81
C ARG A 174 44.36 -6.46 5.62
N ARG A 175 43.94 -7.67 5.24
CA ARG A 175 44.86 -8.81 4.99
C ARG A 175 45.89 -8.47 3.90
N ARG A 176 45.48 -7.90 2.77
CA ARG A 176 46.40 -7.50 1.70
C ARG A 176 47.42 -6.46 2.18
N THR A 177 46.99 -5.52 3.04
CA THR A 177 47.91 -4.51 3.60
C THR A 177 48.90 -5.10 4.59
N GLU A 178 48.48 -6.05 5.42
CA GLU A 178 49.34 -6.79 6.34
C GLU A 178 50.37 -7.62 5.57
N GLU A 179 49.93 -8.41 4.58
CA GLU A 179 50.81 -9.17 3.69
C GLU A 179 51.80 -8.29 2.91
N ALA A 180 51.38 -7.09 2.50
CA ALA A 180 52.27 -6.14 1.85
C ALA A 180 53.33 -5.61 2.83
N ARG A 181 52.94 -5.29 4.07
CA ARG A 181 53.88 -4.89 5.13
C ARG A 181 54.86 -5.99 5.44
N ASP A 182 54.40 -7.22 5.64
CA ASP A 182 55.26 -8.37 5.92
C ASP A 182 56.27 -8.60 4.79
N ARG A 183 55.81 -8.53 3.53
CA ARG A 183 56.71 -8.58 2.36
C ARG A 183 57.75 -7.46 2.41
N THR A 184 57.37 -6.22 2.70
CA THR A 184 58.33 -5.11 2.79
C THR A 184 59.36 -5.32 3.90
N VAL A 185 58.95 -5.84 5.06
CA VAL A 185 59.85 -6.15 6.19
C VAL A 185 60.85 -7.25 5.78
N VAL A 186 60.37 -8.33 5.16
CA VAL A 186 61.23 -9.43 4.68
C VAL A 186 62.23 -8.93 3.63
N THR A 187 61.77 -8.13 2.67
CA THR A 187 62.65 -7.54 1.64
C THR A 187 63.68 -6.59 2.27
N ALA A 188 63.28 -5.73 3.19
CA ALA A 188 64.20 -4.81 3.89
C ALA A 188 65.27 -5.57 4.70
N ALA A 189 64.89 -6.67 5.36
CA ALA A 189 65.81 -7.54 6.09
C ALA A 189 66.78 -8.27 5.15
N ALA A 190 66.31 -8.74 3.99
CA ALA A 190 67.15 -9.36 2.97
C ALA A 190 68.18 -8.36 2.39
N VAL A 191 67.73 -7.14 2.05
CA VAL A 191 68.61 -6.06 1.57
C VAL A 191 69.64 -5.69 2.64
N SER A 192 69.23 -5.53 3.90
CA SER A 192 70.13 -5.22 5.01
C SER A 192 71.22 -6.28 5.20
N ARG A 193 70.86 -7.56 5.09
CA ARG A 193 71.83 -8.68 5.12
C ARG A 193 72.79 -8.62 3.93
N ALA A 194 72.28 -8.39 2.72
CA ALA A 194 73.09 -8.29 1.51
C ALA A 194 74.09 -7.12 1.60
N VAL A 195 73.65 -5.95 2.06
CA VAL A 195 74.50 -4.77 2.27
C VAL A 195 75.59 -5.06 3.31
N ARG A 196 75.25 -5.73 4.42
CA ARG A 196 76.25 -6.11 5.44
C ARG A 196 77.28 -7.09 4.89
N GLY A 197 76.84 -8.13 4.18
CA GLY A 197 77.74 -9.10 3.55
C GLY A 197 78.67 -8.46 2.52
N SER A 198 78.16 -7.56 1.68
CA SER A 198 78.95 -6.79 0.73
C SER A 198 80.01 -5.93 1.42
N ARG A 199 79.66 -5.23 2.50
CA ARG A 199 80.63 -4.42 3.28
C ARG A 199 81.76 -5.27 3.86
N LEU A 200 81.46 -6.47 4.36
CA LEU A 200 82.48 -7.40 4.85
C LEU A 200 83.42 -7.87 3.73
N GLN A 201 82.88 -8.25 2.57
CA GLN A 201 83.69 -8.64 1.41
C GLN A 201 84.60 -7.50 0.92
N VAL A 202 84.10 -6.26 0.91
CA VAL A 202 84.91 -5.08 0.56
C VAL A 202 86.05 -4.87 1.58
N ALA A 203 85.77 -5.02 2.88
CA ALA A 203 86.80 -4.91 3.92
C ALA A 203 87.87 -6.00 3.76
N GLU A 204 87.46 -7.26 3.56
CA GLU A 204 88.37 -8.39 3.35
C GLU A 204 89.23 -8.20 2.10
N SER A 205 88.62 -7.75 0.99
CA SER A 205 89.33 -7.43 -0.25
C SER A 205 90.38 -6.33 -0.04
N ARG A 206 90.03 -5.29 0.73
CA ARG A 206 90.98 -4.21 1.09
C ARG A 206 92.14 -4.73 1.93
N ASP A 207 91.90 -5.62 2.90
CA ASP A 207 92.95 -6.24 3.71
C ASP A 207 93.88 -7.13 2.88
N VAL A 208 93.32 -7.93 1.96
CA VAL A 208 94.12 -8.70 0.99
C VAL A 208 95.00 -7.78 0.14
N LEU A 209 94.44 -6.71 -0.42
CA LEU A 209 95.19 -5.74 -1.22
C LEU A 209 96.27 -5.04 -0.39
N ALA A 210 95.99 -4.66 0.86
CA ALA A 210 96.95 -4.08 1.78
C ALA A 210 98.12 -5.04 2.07
N ARG A 211 97.83 -6.32 2.34
CA ARG A 211 98.84 -7.37 2.52
C ARG A 211 99.70 -7.56 1.26
N VAL A 212 99.09 -7.57 0.09
CA VAL A 212 99.82 -7.67 -1.19
C VAL A 212 100.71 -6.44 -1.43
N ARG A 213 100.21 -5.23 -1.16
CA ARG A 213 101.00 -3.99 -1.25
C ARG A 213 102.17 -3.96 -0.28
N ALA A 214 101.95 -4.36 0.98
CA ALA A 214 103.02 -4.45 1.99
C ALA A 214 104.09 -5.49 1.62
N ARG A 215 103.70 -6.61 0.98
CA ARG A 215 104.65 -7.60 0.43
C ARG A 215 105.45 -7.04 -0.74
N ARG A 216 104.83 -6.22 -1.61
CA ARG A 216 105.51 -5.55 -2.72
C ARG A 216 106.48 -4.47 -2.24
N SER A 217 106.11 -3.65 -1.25
CA SER A 217 107.01 -2.63 -0.70
C SER A 217 108.22 -3.20 0.05
N ARG A 218 108.11 -4.41 0.63
CA ARG A 218 109.25 -5.15 1.21
C ARG A 218 110.18 -5.80 0.18
N ARG A 219 109.81 -5.79 -1.11
CA ARG A 219 110.55 -6.41 -2.22
C ARG A 219 111.21 -5.40 -3.16
N ALA A 220 111.09 -4.10 -2.86
CA ALA A 220 111.80 -3.06 -3.58
C ALA A 220 113.09 -2.69 -2.80
N PRO A 221 114.29 -2.86 -3.40
CA PRO A 221 115.55 -2.35 -2.85
C PRO A 221 115.65 -0.82 -2.94
#